data_AF-A0A2C1JNS2-F1
#
_entry.id   AF-A0A2C1JNS2-F1
#
_cell.length_a   1.000
_cell.length_b   1.000
_cell.length_c   1.000
_cell.angle_alpha   90.00
_cell.angle_beta   90.00
_cell.angle_gamma   90.00
#
_symmetry.space_group_name_H-M   'P 1'
#
loop_
_entity.id
_entity.type
_entity.pdbx_description
1 polymer ?
#
loop_
_entity_poly.entity_id
_entity_poly.type
_entity_poly.pdbx_seq_one_letter_code
_entity_poly.pdbx_strand_id
1 'polypeptide(L)'
;MRTFLSRGIRALFYNKIDDVPTMDHYSQLSKIAMGAIMAALAVIFQSAGIFIGFGYVLSMLATWPMIIAASISFQIGILSYVTTIFLLAIIQPSEVLVFSFTTGLLGISIGYGLRKMKNVFKVMLFAGGTMSLGIIVLISLFQFPILGPSVNSLGLGMLGSLSLFSLLYSWIWIKVSLIGMKVLQKAMPERKPSVYDREG
;
A
#
# COMPACT_ATOMS: atom_id res chain seq x y z
N MET A 1 28.76 16.82 -15.19
CA MET A 1 27.27 16.71 -15.29
C MET A 1 26.71 15.37 -14.76
N ARG A 2 27.34 14.21 -15.01
CA ARG A 2 26.91 12.89 -14.47
C ARG A 2 26.87 12.80 -12.93
N THR A 3 27.70 13.55 -12.21
CA THR A 3 27.79 13.53 -10.75
C THR A 3 26.61 14.22 -10.04
N PHE A 4 26.10 15.34 -10.56
CA PHE A 4 24.94 16.03 -9.98
C PHE A 4 23.63 15.26 -10.19
N LEU A 5 23.43 14.71 -11.38
CA LEU A 5 22.26 13.87 -11.67
C LEU A 5 22.26 12.61 -10.79
N SER A 6 23.43 11.97 -10.61
CA SER A 6 23.56 10.80 -9.73
C SER A 6 23.35 11.12 -8.25
N ARG A 7 23.62 12.37 -7.81
CA ARG A 7 23.40 12.85 -6.44
C ARG A 7 21.93 13.19 -6.19
N GLY A 8 21.25 13.82 -7.15
CA GLY A 8 19.80 14.07 -7.07
C GLY A 8 18.99 12.78 -7.11
N ILE A 9 19.34 11.85 -8.00
CA ILE A 9 18.75 10.50 -8.02
C ILE A 9 19.08 9.76 -6.73
N ARG A 10 20.32 9.84 -6.21
CA ARG A 10 20.61 9.27 -4.88
C ARG A 10 19.72 9.88 -3.82
N ALA A 11 19.62 11.20 -3.68
CA ALA A 11 18.79 11.85 -2.66
C ALA A 11 17.29 11.47 -2.77
N LEU A 12 16.77 11.23 -3.97
CA LEU A 12 15.39 10.76 -4.20
C LEU A 12 15.14 9.32 -3.70
N PHE A 13 16.17 8.47 -3.66
CA PHE A 13 16.12 7.07 -3.24
C PHE A 13 16.87 6.77 -1.94
N TYR A 14 17.58 7.76 -1.37
CA TYR A 14 18.36 7.69 -0.13
C TYR A 14 17.48 7.98 1.08
N ASN A 15 16.34 7.28 1.17
CA ASN A 15 15.70 7.06 2.45
C ASN A 15 16.10 5.65 2.87
N LYS A 16 16.96 5.56 3.87
CA LYS A 16 17.34 4.29 4.47
C LYS A 16 16.07 3.70 5.08
N ILE A 17 15.63 2.55 4.58
CA ILE A 17 14.44 1.84 5.09
C ILE A 17 14.72 1.27 6.50
N ASP A 18 15.99 1.19 6.90
CA ASP A 18 16.40 0.64 8.19
C ASP A 18 15.84 1.43 9.41
N ASP A 19 15.25 2.61 9.21
CA ASP A 19 14.57 3.39 10.24
C ASP A 19 13.05 3.09 10.32
N VAL A 20 12.50 2.15 9.53
CA VAL A 20 11.09 1.77 9.63
C VAL A 20 10.91 0.94 10.90
N PRO A 21 10.19 1.45 11.92
CA PRO A 21 10.09 0.77 13.20
C PRO A 21 9.35 -0.55 13.02
N THR A 22 9.95 -1.64 13.49
CA THR A 22 9.28 -2.93 13.57
C THR A 22 8.40 -2.94 14.81
N MET A 23 7.09 -3.13 14.61
CA MET A 23 6.10 -3.18 15.68
C MET A 23 6.07 -4.57 16.33
N ASP A 24 7.21 -5.27 16.35
CA ASP A 24 7.31 -6.67 16.79
C ASP A 24 7.00 -6.82 18.30
N HIS A 25 7.31 -5.79 19.09
CA HIS A 25 7.12 -5.72 20.55
C HIS A 25 5.64 -5.65 21.00
N TYR A 26 4.69 -5.45 20.09
CA TYR A 26 3.26 -5.41 20.43
C TYR A 26 2.66 -6.81 20.58
N SER A 27 1.72 -6.95 21.53
CA SER A 27 0.96 -8.19 21.70
C SER A 27 0.22 -8.58 20.42
N GLN A 28 -0.01 -9.88 20.24
CA GLN A 28 -0.73 -10.37 19.07
C GLN A 28 -2.14 -9.78 18.96
N LEU A 29 -2.82 -9.57 20.09
CA LEU A 29 -4.13 -8.94 20.15
C LEU A 29 -4.09 -7.49 19.65
N SER A 30 -3.08 -6.72 20.04
CA SER A 30 -2.90 -5.34 19.56
C SER A 30 -2.67 -5.28 18.04
N LYS A 31 -1.89 -6.23 17.50
CA LYS A 31 -1.64 -6.33 16.05
C LYS A 31 -2.92 -6.66 15.29
N ILE A 32 -3.72 -7.62 15.79
CA ILE A 32 -5.02 -7.97 15.20
C ILE A 32 -5.99 -6.79 15.25
N ALA A 33 -6.12 -6.13 16.41
CA ALA A 33 -6.99 -4.96 16.56
C ALA A 33 -6.60 -3.83 15.60
N MET A 34 -5.30 -3.54 15.47
CA MET A 34 -4.81 -2.54 14.53
C MET A 34 -5.10 -2.95 13.07
N GLY A 35 -4.89 -4.22 12.73
CA GLY A 35 -5.23 -4.76 11.41
C GLY A 35 -6.71 -4.62 11.07
N ALA A 36 -7.60 -4.87 12.03
CA ALA A 36 -9.04 -4.70 11.86
C ALA A 36 -9.43 -3.23 11.64
N ILE A 37 -8.84 -2.31 12.42
CA ILE A 37 -9.06 -0.87 12.24
C ILE A 37 -8.56 -0.42 10.86
N MET A 38 -7.37 -0.87 10.44
CA MET A 38 -6.84 -0.55 9.11
C MET A 38 -7.71 -1.11 7.98
N ALA A 39 -8.26 -2.32 8.15
CA ALA A 39 -9.21 -2.90 7.19
C ALA A 39 -10.48 -2.05 7.10
N ALA A 40 -11.08 -1.66 8.24
CA ALA A 40 -12.25 -0.80 8.27
C ALA A 40 -12.00 0.56 7.58
N LEU A 41 -10.84 1.19 7.85
CA LEU A 41 -10.44 2.43 7.17
C LEU A 41 -10.26 2.23 5.66
N ALA A 42 -9.64 1.12 5.25
CA ALA A 42 -9.48 0.79 3.84
C ALA A 42 -10.83 0.63 3.14
N VAL A 43 -11.81 -0.01 3.78
CA VAL A 43 -13.19 -0.13 3.26
C VAL A 43 -13.84 1.25 3.11
N ILE A 44 -13.77 2.10 4.14
CA ILE A 44 -14.37 3.44 4.12
C ILE A 44 -13.79 4.28 2.98
N PHE A 45 -12.46 4.30 2.85
CA PHE A 45 -11.79 5.05 1.79
C PHE A 45 -12.10 4.47 0.41
N GLN A 46 -11.97 3.15 0.24
CA GLN A 46 -12.23 2.53 -1.05
C GLN A 46 -13.68 2.72 -1.50
N SER A 47 -14.64 2.66 -0.57
CA SER A 47 -16.06 2.88 -0.87
C SER A 47 -16.36 4.32 -1.32
N ALA A 48 -15.46 5.27 -1.02
CA ALA A 48 -15.59 6.63 -1.56
C ALA A 48 -15.46 6.66 -3.09
N GLY A 49 -14.93 5.60 -3.73
CA GLY A 49 -14.84 5.47 -5.18
C GLY A 49 -16.18 5.59 -5.92
N ILE A 50 -17.31 5.38 -5.22
CA ILE A 50 -18.66 5.60 -5.79
C ILE A 50 -18.89 7.07 -6.20
N PHE A 51 -18.26 8.02 -5.50
CA PHE A 51 -18.40 9.44 -5.77
C PHE A 51 -17.41 9.83 -6.89
N ILE A 52 -17.81 9.64 -8.15
CA ILE A 52 -17.02 10.00 -9.34
C ILE A 52 -16.34 11.37 -9.16
N GLY A 53 -15.06 11.46 -9.54
CA GLY A 53 -14.25 12.67 -9.35
C GLY A 53 -13.43 12.61 -8.05
N PHE A 54 -13.80 13.41 -7.04
CA PHE A 54 -13.08 13.46 -5.76
C PHE A 54 -13.05 12.12 -5.02
N GLY A 55 -14.07 11.29 -5.18
CA GLY A 55 -14.13 9.96 -4.57
C GLY A 55 -13.07 9.00 -5.09
N TYR A 56 -12.56 9.17 -6.32
CA TYR A 56 -11.41 8.37 -6.78
C TYR A 56 -10.15 8.73 -6.01
N VAL A 57 -9.94 10.01 -5.69
CA VAL A 57 -8.79 10.43 -4.88
C VAL A 57 -8.91 9.89 -3.45
N LEU A 58 -10.13 9.87 -2.89
CA LEU A 58 -10.38 9.25 -1.59
C LEU A 58 -10.20 7.73 -1.62
N SER A 59 -10.64 7.06 -2.69
CA SER A 59 -10.43 5.63 -2.90
C SER A 59 -8.95 5.26 -2.92
N MET A 60 -8.11 6.09 -3.54
CA MET A 60 -6.66 5.92 -3.51
C MET A 60 -6.10 5.88 -2.08
N LEU A 61 -6.69 6.61 -1.13
CA LEU A 61 -6.25 6.62 0.27
C LEU A 61 -6.38 5.26 0.96
N ALA A 62 -7.19 4.34 0.44
CA ALA A 62 -7.29 2.96 0.95
C ALA A 62 -5.95 2.20 0.89
N THR A 63 -5.04 2.64 0.02
CA THR A 63 -3.67 2.09 -0.05
C THR A 63 -2.92 2.31 1.26
N TRP A 64 -3.11 3.46 1.92
CA TRP A 64 -2.35 3.82 3.12
C TRP A 64 -2.60 2.90 4.32
N PRO A 65 -3.86 2.66 4.74
CA PRO A 65 -4.14 1.69 5.80
C PRO A 65 -3.58 0.30 5.49
N MET A 66 -3.63 -0.11 4.22
CA MET A 66 -3.11 -1.41 3.79
C MET A 66 -1.59 -1.51 3.91
N ILE A 67 -0.86 -0.45 3.57
CA ILE A 67 0.60 -0.39 3.77
C ILE A 67 0.92 -0.54 5.26
N ILE A 68 0.21 0.19 6.13
CA ILE A 68 0.45 0.16 7.58
C ILE A 68 0.18 -1.23 8.15
N ALA A 69 -0.98 -1.82 7.83
CA ALA A 69 -1.33 -3.16 8.28
C ALA A 69 -0.26 -4.20 7.90
N ALA A 70 0.21 -4.16 6.65
CA ALA A 70 1.24 -5.08 6.16
C ALA A 70 2.65 -4.80 6.72
N SER A 71 2.93 -3.54 7.06
CA SER A 71 4.20 -3.15 7.68
C SER A 71 4.29 -3.56 9.15
N ILE A 72 3.18 -3.55 9.89
CA ILE A 72 3.12 -4.04 11.28
C ILE A 72 3.40 -5.54 11.35
N SER A 73 2.69 -6.31 10.54
CA SER A 73 2.91 -7.74 10.37
C SER A 73 2.37 -8.16 9.03
N PHE A 74 3.17 -8.88 8.25
CA PHE A 74 2.75 -9.32 6.92
C PHE A 74 1.52 -10.24 6.99
N GLN A 75 1.44 -11.11 7.99
CA GLN A 75 0.27 -11.99 8.19
C GLN A 75 -0.99 -11.18 8.50
N ILE A 76 -0.88 -10.16 9.35
CA ILE A 76 -1.98 -9.26 9.67
C ILE A 76 -2.38 -8.43 8.46
N GLY A 77 -1.41 -7.95 7.67
CA GLY A 77 -1.67 -7.28 6.39
C GLY A 77 -2.51 -8.13 5.45
N ILE A 78 -2.14 -9.40 5.24
CA ILE A 78 -2.92 -10.34 4.42
C ILE A 78 -4.32 -10.51 5.00
N LEU A 79 -4.45 -10.68 6.32
CA LEU A 79 -5.75 -10.85 6.95
C LEU A 79 -6.63 -9.60 6.78
N SER A 80 -6.06 -8.40 6.97
CA SER A 80 -6.73 -7.12 6.70
C SER A 80 -7.14 -7.00 5.25
N TYR A 81 -6.29 -7.40 4.31
CA TYR A 81 -6.57 -7.35 2.88
C TYR A 81 -7.76 -8.22 2.50
N VAL A 82 -7.77 -9.47 2.96
CA VAL A 82 -8.88 -10.42 2.75
C VAL A 82 -10.15 -9.89 3.42
N THR A 83 -10.05 -9.36 4.63
CA THR A 83 -11.20 -8.78 5.36
C THR A 83 -11.79 -7.60 4.61
N THR A 84 -10.95 -6.69 4.08
CA THR A 84 -11.40 -5.55 3.27
C THR A 84 -12.12 -6.01 2.00
N ILE A 85 -11.61 -7.05 1.33
CA ILE A 85 -12.28 -7.63 0.15
C ILE A 85 -13.68 -8.14 0.50
N PHE A 86 -13.81 -8.89 1.59
CA PHE A 86 -15.12 -9.41 2.03
C PHE A 86 -16.09 -8.28 2.38
N LEU A 87 -15.63 -7.26 3.11
CA LEU A 87 -16.47 -6.12 3.47
C LEU A 87 -16.87 -5.30 2.25
N LEU A 88 -15.96 -5.07 1.31
CA LEU A 88 -16.28 -4.41 0.04
C LEU A 88 -17.24 -5.23 -0.80
N ALA A 89 -17.15 -6.56 -0.81
CA ALA A 89 -18.09 -7.40 -1.53
C ALA A 89 -19.53 -7.28 -1.01
N ILE A 90 -19.71 -6.94 0.26
CA ILE A 90 -21.01 -6.69 0.87
C ILE A 90 -21.47 -5.25 0.61
N ILE A 91 -20.58 -4.27 0.81
CA ILE A 91 -20.94 -2.83 0.79
C ILE A 91 -20.96 -2.26 -0.62
N GLN A 92 -19.91 -2.55 -1.40
CA GLN A 92 -19.73 -2.00 -2.75
C GLN A 92 -18.99 -2.99 -3.66
N PRO A 93 -19.72 -3.95 -4.26
CA PRO A 93 -19.13 -4.99 -5.11
C PRO A 93 -18.30 -4.45 -6.28
N SER A 94 -18.67 -3.27 -6.80
CA SER A 94 -17.99 -2.64 -7.95
C SER A 94 -16.52 -2.32 -7.68
N GLU A 95 -16.18 -2.04 -6.42
CA GLU A 95 -14.81 -1.65 -6.01
C GLU A 95 -13.95 -2.84 -5.62
N VAL A 96 -14.53 -4.04 -5.48
CA VAL A 96 -13.79 -5.23 -5.06
C VAL A 96 -12.67 -5.57 -6.02
N LEU A 97 -12.96 -5.55 -7.33
CA LEU A 97 -11.98 -5.83 -8.37
C LEU A 97 -10.88 -4.77 -8.39
N VAL A 98 -11.27 -3.50 -8.35
CA VAL A 98 -10.32 -2.38 -8.30
C VAL A 98 -9.41 -2.51 -7.08
N PHE A 99 -9.96 -2.73 -5.89
CA PHE A 99 -9.18 -2.90 -4.67
C PHE A 99 -8.24 -4.11 -4.72
N SER A 100 -8.77 -5.26 -5.15
CA SER A 100 -8.02 -6.52 -5.13
C SER A 100 -6.84 -6.52 -6.10
N PHE A 101 -6.95 -5.83 -7.23
CA PHE A 101 -5.90 -5.86 -8.24
C PHE A 101 -5.08 -4.57 -8.29
N THR A 102 -5.51 -3.49 -7.64
CA THR A 102 -4.77 -2.21 -7.66
C THR A 102 -4.44 -1.72 -6.25
N THR A 103 -5.32 -0.99 -5.58
CA THR A 103 -5.03 -0.26 -4.33
C THR A 103 -4.61 -1.17 -3.19
N GLY A 104 -5.34 -2.26 -2.95
CA GLY A 104 -5.02 -3.22 -1.90
C GLY A 104 -3.76 -4.03 -2.21
N LEU A 105 -3.60 -4.48 -3.46
CA LEU A 105 -2.42 -5.24 -3.91
C LEU A 105 -1.14 -4.41 -3.85
N LEU A 106 -1.21 -3.15 -4.25
CA LEU A 106 -0.12 -2.18 -4.11
C LEU A 106 0.23 -1.98 -2.63
N GLY A 107 -0.77 -1.78 -1.78
CA GLY A 107 -0.57 -1.54 -0.35
C GLY A 107 0.15 -2.72 0.34
N ILE A 108 -0.29 -3.94 0.07
CA ILE A 108 0.36 -5.17 0.56
C ILE A 108 1.79 -5.29 0.03
N SER A 109 1.98 -5.04 -1.27
CA SER A 109 3.30 -5.16 -1.91
C SER A 109 4.32 -4.16 -1.36
N ILE A 110 3.88 -2.91 -1.12
CA ILE A 110 4.72 -1.89 -0.47
C ILE A 110 5.00 -2.28 0.97
N GLY A 111 4.00 -2.63 1.77
CA GLY A 111 4.22 -2.99 3.18
C GLY A 111 5.15 -4.19 3.36
N TYR A 112 4.99 -5.23 2.53
CA TYR A 112 5.92 -6.36 2.47
C TYR A 112 7.32 -5.92 2.05
N GLY A 113 7.41 -5.08 1.01
CA GLY A 113 8.66 -4.54 0.50
C GLY A 113 9.40 -3.72 1.55
N LEU A 114 8.72 -2.83 2.27
CA LEU A 114 9.32 -2.02 3.35
C LEU A 114 9.84 -2.90 4.50
N ARG A 115 9.17 -4.00 4.81
CA ARG A 115 9.62 -4.91 5.88
C ARG A 115 10.81 -5.77 5.49
N LYS A 116 10.85 -6.26 4.24
CA LYS A 116 11.85 -7.25 3.79
C LYS A 116 13.00 -6.66 2.98
N MET A 117 12.77 -5.56 2.27
CA MET A 117 13.73 -4.98 1.33
C MET A 117 14.39 -3.76 1.95
N LYS A 118 15.72 -3.75 1.96
CA LYS A 118 16.53 -2.65 2.52
C LYS A 118 16.66 -1.42 1.60
N ASN A 119 15.97 -1.41 0.45
CA ASN A 119 16.15 -0.38 -0.57
C ASN A 119 14.80 0.02 -1.20
N VAL A 120 14.48 1.32 -1.14
CA VAL A 120 13.27 1.94 -1.71
C VAL A 120 13.11 1.63 -3.19
N PHE A 121 14.20 1.61 -3.94
CA PHE A 121 14.16 1.31 -5.37
C PHE A 121 13.67 -0.12 -5.64
N LYS A 122 14.06 -1.10 -4.81
CA LYS A 122 13.58 -2.49 -4.92
C LYS A 122 12.10 -2.59 -4.56
N VAL A 123 11.67 -1.88 -3.51
CA VAL A 123 10.25 -1.83 -3.11
C VAL A 123 9.40 -1.21 -4.23
N MET A 124 9.86 -0.11 -4.80
CA MET A 124 9.19 0.59 -5.91
C MET A 124 9.05 -0.31 -7.13
N LEU A 125 10.11 -1.00 -7.55
CA LEU A 125 10.06 -1.93 -8.68
C LEU A 125 9.13 -3.10 -8.40
N PHE A 126 9.19 -3.68 -7.20
CA PHE A 126 8.35 -4.80 -6.81
C PHE A 126 6.87 -4.39 -6.79
N ALA A 127 6.53 -3.36 -6.03
CA ALA A 127 5.16 -2.92 -5.86
C ALA A 127 4.57 -2.31 -7.14
N GLY A 128 5.34 -1.51 -7.88
CA GLY A 128 4.93 -0.99 -9.19
C GLY A 128 4.71 -2.12 -10.21
N GLY A 129 5.59 -3.13 -10.23
CA GLY A 129 5.42 -4.31 -11.07
C GLY A 129 4.17 -5.11 -10.72
N THR A 130 3.92 -5.38 -9.43
CA THR A 130 2.71 -6.08 -8.99
C THR A 130 1.44 -5.31 -9.36
N MET A 131 1.43 -3.99 -9.19
CA MET A 131 0.29 -3.14 -9.61
C MET A 131 0.08 -3.16 -11.12
N SER A 132 1.15 -3.08 -11.91
CA SER A 132 1.06 -3.17 -13.37
C SER A 132 0.45 -4.50 -13.81
N LEU A 133 0.88 -5.61 -13.21
CA LEU A 133 0.30 -6.92 -13.45
C LEU A 133 -1.18 -6.97 -13.07
N GLY A 134 -1.56 -6.40 -11.93
CA GLY A 134 -2.96 -6.33 -11.51
C GLY A 134 -3.84 -5.53 -12.48
N ILE A 135 -3.36 -4.39 -12.98
CA ILE A 135 -4.06 -3.60 -14.00
C ILE A 135 -4.19 -4.39 -15.31
N ILE A 136 -3.13 -5.07 -15.75
CA ILE A 136 -3.17 -5.92 -16.95
C ILE A 136 -4.23 -7.01 -16.78
N VAL A 137 -4.27 -7.70 -15.62
CA VAL A 137 -5.27 -8.72 -15.32
C VAL A 137 -6.69 -8.14 -15.35
N LEU A 138 -6.94 -6.98 -14.76
CA LEU A 138 -8.26 -6.35 -14.81
C LEU A 138 -8.73 -6.02 -16.23
N ILE A 139 -7.84 -5.46 -17.06
CA ILE A 139 -8.19 -5.07 -18.43
C ILE A 139 -8.36 -6.30 -19.33
N SER A 140 -7.46 -7.29 -19.21
CA SER A 140 -7.44 -8.46 -20.09
C SER A 140 -8.45 -9.54 -19.69
N LEU A 141 -8.52 -9.91 -18.41
CA LEU A 141 -9.34 -11.02 -17.91
C LEU A 141 -10.76 -10.56 -17.57
N PHE A 142 -10.88 -9.47 -16.83
CA PHE A 142 -12.17 -8.97 -16.35
C PHE A 142 -12.84 -7.99 -17.31
N GLN A 143 -12.13 -7.54 -18.36
CA GLN A 143 -12.61 -6.52 -19.32
C GLN A 143 -13.15 -5.28 -18.60
N PHE A 144 -12.61 -4.98 -17.41
CA PHE A 144 -13.11 -3.89 -16.59
C PHE A 144 -12.59 -2.57 -17.15
N PRO A 145 -13.47 -1.64 -17.55
CA PRO A 145 -13.06 -0.43 -18.27
C PRO A 145 -12.52 0.64 -17.30
N ILE A 146 -11.36 0.38 -16.69
CA ILE A 146 -10.68 1.31 -15.76
C ILE A 146 -10.28 2.61 -16.49
N LEU A 147 -9.97 2.50 -17.78
CA LEU A 147 -9.40 3.59 -18.60
C LEU A 147 -10.45 4.20 -19.55
N GLY A 148 -11.72 3.85 -19.36
CA GLY A 148 -12.85 4.32 -20.15
C GLY A 148 -13.25 3.36 -21.28
N PRO A 149 -14.44 3.56 -21.88
CA PRO A 149 -15.06 2.63 -22.83
C PRO A 149 -14.33 2.55 -24.19
N SER A 150 -13.39 3.44 -24.45
CA SER A 150 -12.75 3.65 -25.76
C SER A 150 -11.46 2.87 -25.97
N VAL A 151 -11.03 2.05 -25.00
CA VAL A 151 -9.73 1.37 -25.05
C VAL A 151 -9.89 -0.15 -25.08
N ASN A 152 -10.19 -0.69 -26.26
CA ASN A 152 -10.42 -2.13 -26.46
C ASN A 152 -9.14 -2.95 -26.69
N SER A 153 -7.96 -2.33 -26.82
CA SER A 153 -6.71 -3.07 -27.09
C SER A 153 -5.53 -2.52 -26.29
N LEU A 154 -4.86 -3.41 -25.54
CA LEU A 154 -3.60 -3.12 -24.86
C LEU A 154 -2.46 -2.99 -25.88
N GLY A 155 -2.28 -1.78 -26.42
CA GLY A 155 -1.13 -1.46 -27.25
C GLY A 155 0.17 -1.42 -26.43
N LEU A 156 1.31 -1.68 -27.08
CA LEU A 156 2.63 -1.68 -26.42
C LEU A 156 2.96 -0.33 -25.76
N GLY A 157 2.55 0.77 -26.37
CA GLY A 157 2.69 2.11 -25.79
C GLY A 157 1.85 2.34 -24.53
N MET A 158 0.68 1.69 -24.45
CA MET A 158 -0.22 1.77 -23.29
C MET A 158 0.28 0.91 -22.13
N LEU A 159 0.83 -0.27 -22.42
CA LEU A 159 1.51 -1.09 -21.41
C LEU A 159 2.70 -0.35 -20.80
N GLY A 160 3.49 0.34 -21.65
CA GLY A 160 4.60 1.18 -21.21
C GLY A 160 4.15 2.31 -20.30
N SER A 161 3.09 3.05 -20.68
CA SER A 161 2.58 4.17 -19.87
C SER A 161 1.98 3.71 -18.54
N LEU A 162 1.24 2.59 -18.51
CA LEU A 162 0.69 2.01 -17.29
C LEU A 162 1.79 1.53 -16.33
N SER A 163 2.86 0.96 -16.89
CA SER A 163 4.02 0.52 -16.10
C SER A 163 4.74 1.72 -15.48
N LEU A 164 4.98 2.77 -16.27
CA LEU A 164 5.57 4.02 -15.77
C LEU A 164 4.69 4.69 -14.71
N PHE A 165 3.38 4.74 -14.94
CA PHE A 165 2.42 5.25 -13.97
C PHE A 165 2.47 4.47 -12.66
N SER A 166 2.46 3.14 -12.72
CA SER A 166 2.51 2.27 -11.54
C SER A 166 3.79 2.47 -10.72
N LEU A 167 4.93 2.68 -11.39
CA LEU A 167 6.20 2.97 -10.73
C LEU A 167 6.18 4.33 -10.02
N LEU A 168 5.73 5.38 -10.71
CA LEU A 168 5.61 6.71 -10.12
C LEU A 168 4.64 6.71 -8.94
N TYR A 169 3.51 6.02 -9.10
CA TYR A 169 2.48 5.92 -8.07
C TYR A 169 2.97 5.15 -6.84
N SER A 170 3.65 4.02 -7.05
CA SER A 170 4.29 3.27 -5.96
C SER A 170 5.31 4.12 -5.21
N TRP A 171 6.11 4.91 -5.92
CA TRP A 171 7.11 5.78 -5.31
C TRP A 171 6.48 6.85 -4.40
N ILE A 172 5.38 7.48 -4.83
CA ILE A 172 4.62 8.44 -4.02
C ILE A 172 4.14 7.74 -2.73
N TRP A 173 3.53 6.57 -2.85
CA TRP A 173 3.01 5.83 -1.71
C TRP A 173 4.08 5.36 -0.72
N ILE A 174 5.25 4.96 -1.21
CA ILE A 174 6.40 4.65 -0.34
C ILE A 174 6.76 5.89 0.49
N LYS A 175 6.87 7.07 -0.11
CA LYS A 175 7.19 8.29 0.66
C LYS A 175 6.11 8.64 1.69
N VAL A 176 4.84 8.58 1.30
CA VAL A 176 3.70 8.84 2.20
C VAL A 176 3.70 7.85 3.37
N SER A 177 3.96 6.57 3.11
CA SER A 177 4.00 5.54 4.16
C SER A 177 5.15 5.72 5.14
N LEU A 178 6.34 6.11 4.67
CA LEU A 178 7.48 6.41 5.55
C LEU A 178 7.17 7.58 6.50
N ILE A 179 6.44 8.60 6.02
CA ILE A 179 5.97 9.70 6.87
C ILE A 179 4.91 9.19 7.87
N GLY A 180 3.94 8.42 7.39
CA GLY A 180 2.86 7.86 8.22
C GLY A 180 3.39 6.97 9.37
N MET A 181 4.39 6.14 9.10
CA MET A 181 5.03 5.30 10.13
C MET A 181 5.70 6.12 11.23
N LYS A 182 6.38 7.23 10.88
CA LYS A 182 6.97 8.14 11.87
C LYS A 182 5.91 8.82 12.75
N VAL A 183 4.77 9.18 12.16
CA VAL A 183 3.64 9.76 12.91
C VAL A 183 3.03 8.73 13.86
N LEU A 184 2.82 7.49 13.39
CA LEU A 184 2.28 6.41 14.21
C LEU A 184 3.17 6.10 15.42
N GLN A 185 4.49 6.06 15.23
CA GLN A 185 5.45 5.86 16.32
C GLN A 185 5.36 6.97 17.38
N LYS A 186 5.21 8.22 16.95
CA LYS A 186 5.06 9.35 17.89
C LYS A 186 3.74 9.29 18.65
N ALA A 187 2.68 8.79 18.01
CA ALA A 187 1.36 8.65 18.62
C ALA A 187 1.25 7.44 19.57
N MET A 188 2.09 6.42 19.38
CA MET A 188 2.17 5.23 20.23
C MET A 188 3.51 5.20 20.99
N PRO A 189 3.67 6.00 22.05
CA PRO A 189 4.88 5.94 22.87
C PRO A 189 5.04 4.53 23.46
N GLU A 190 6.27 4.02 23.43
CA GLU A 190 6.61 2.72 24.02
C GLU A 190 6.09 2.64 25.45
N ARG A 191 5.37 1.55 25.76
CA ARG A 191 5.08 1.20 27.15
C ARG A 191 6.43 0.93 27.81
N LYS A 192 6.90 1.85 28.66
CA LYS A 192 8.06 1.57 29.52
C LYS A 192 7.78 0.27 30.27
N PRO A 193 8.72 -0.69 30.31
CA PRO A 193 8.52 -1.93 31.04
C PRO A 193 8.15 -1.59 32.49
N SER A 194 7.07 -2.19 32.96
CA SER A 194 6.60 -1.97 34.32
C SER A 194 7.61 -2.57 35.30
N VAL A 195 7.65 -2.06 36.54
CA VAL A 195 8.56 -2.60 37.58
C VAL A 195 8.36 -4.11 37.77
N TYR A 196 7.13 -4.61 37.53
CA TYR A 196 6.78 -6.03 37.58
C TYR A 196 7.37 -6.89 36.47
N ASP A 197 7.78 -6.31 35.33
CA ASP A 197 8.39 -7.06 34.22
C ASP A 197 9.89 -7.35 34.46
N ARG A 198 10.48 -6.85 35.56
CA ARG A 198 11.91 -6.99 35.88
C ARG A 198 12.21 -8.06 36.94
N GLU A 199 11.18 -8.67 37.53
CA GLU A 199 11.31 -9.60 38.65
C GLU A 199 10.87 -11.04 38.32
N GLY A 200 10.69 -11.38 37.04
CA GLY A 200 10.41 -12.75 36.56
C GLY A 200 11.45 -13.21 35.55
#